data_AF-A0A8C2S4Z4-F1
#
_entry.id   AF-A0A8C2S4Z4-F1
#
_cell.length_a   1.000
_cell.length_b   1.000
_cell.length_c   1.000
_cell.angle_alpha   90.00
_cell.angle_beta   90.00
_cell.angle_gamma   90.00
#
_symmetry.space_group_name_H-M   'P 1'
#
loop_
_entity.id
_entity.type
_entity.pdbx_description
1 polymer ?
#
loop_
_entity_poly.entity_id
_entity_poly.type
_entity_poly.pdbx_seq_one_letter_code
_entity_poly.pdbx_strand_id
1 'polypeptide(L)' 'EISSGDTDKLTWDLGSSTKDPRGIYECKGSSNESKSLQIYYRTSDKQTLLNNDQLYQPLKEREDDQYSHLRKK' A
#
# COMPACT_ATOMS: atom_id res chain seq x y z
N GLU A 1 -23.46 2.29 -15.15
CA GLU A 1 -24.65 1.51 -14.77
C GLU A 1 -24.20 0.07 -14.55
N ILE A 2 -24.34 -0.46 -13.34
CA ILE A 2 -24.15 -1.90 -13.06
C ILE A 2 -25.54 -2.40 -12.67
N SER A 3 -26.14 -3.20 -13.54
CA SER A 3 -27.42 -3.84 -13.32
C SER A 3 -27.32 -4.79 -12.13
N SER A 4 -28.03 -4.46 -11.06
CA SER A 4 -28.22 -5.31 -9.89
C SER A 4 -29.16 -6.46 -10.25
N GLY A 5 -28.57 -7.61 -10.62
CA GLY A 5 -29.27 -8.84 -10.97
C GLY A 5 -28.85 -10.06 -10.14
N ASP A 6 -28.07 -9.88 -9.08
CA ASP A 6 -27.67 -10.96 -8.17
C ASP A 6 -28.30 -10.75 -6.80
N THR A 7 -29.36 -11.50 -6.51
CA THR A 7 -30.15 -11.41 -5.28
C THR A 7 -29.39 -11.83 -4.00
N ASP A 8 -28.19 -12.39 -4.15
CA ASP A 8 -27.41 -12.94 -3.03
C ASP A 8 -26.20 -12.07 -2.64
N LYS A 9 -25.96 -10.97 -3.36
CA LYS A 9 -24.77 -10.15 -3.17
C LYS A 9 -24.97 -9.10 -2.08
N LEU A 10 -24.77 -9.50 -0.82
CA LEU A 10 -24.76 -8.60 0.35
C LEU A 10 -23.57 -7.65 0.40
N THR A 11 -22.59 -7.80 -0.50
CA THR A 11 -21.34 -7.04 -0.51
C THR A 11 -21.22 -6.16 -1.74
N TRP A 12 -20.99 -4.87 -1.54
CA TRP A 12 -20.73 -3.93 -2.61
C TRP A 12 -19.22 -3.70 -2.78
N ASP A 13 -18.71 -3.92 -3.99
CA ASP A 13 -17.30 -3.69 -4.31
C ASP A 13 -17.08 -2.21 -4.67
N LEU A 14 -16.24 -1.54 -3.90
CA LEU A 14 -15.88 -0.12 -4.08
C LEU A 14 -14.68 0.07 -5.01
N GLY A 15 -14.10 -1.01 -5.52
CA GLY A 15 -12.91 -1.01 -6.35
C GLY A 15 -11.62 -1.00 -5.54
N SER A 16 -10.50 -0.68 -6.21
CA SER A 16 -9.18 -0.72 -5.60
C SER A 16 -9.05 0.26 -4.44
N SER A 17 -8.53 -0.23 -3.32
CA SER A 17 -8.13 0.56 -2.15
C SER A 17 -7.20 1.73 -2.49
N THR A 18 -6.34 1.54 -3.49
CA THR A 18 -5.40 2.58 -3.98
C THR A 18 -6.06 3.75 -4.70
N LYS A 19 -7.32 3.60 -5.14
CA LYS A 19 -8.09 4.71 -5.72
C LYS A 19 -8.76 5.59 -4.67
N ASP A 20 -8.51 5.31 -3.39
CA ASP A 20 -8.96 6.12 -2.29
C ASP A 20 -10.49 6.32 -2.29
N PRO A 21 -11.30 5.22 -2.20
CA PRO A 21 -12.74 5.32 -2.28
C PRO A 21 -13.29 6.16 -1.10
N ARG A 22 -14.08 7.18 -1.43
CA ARG A 22 -14.70 8.11 -0.48
C ARG A 22 -16.14 8.39 -0.89
N GLY A 23 -17.04 8.48 0.08
CA GLY A 23 -18.44 8.81 -0.21
C GLY A 23 -19.39 8.33 0.88
N ILE A 24 -20.67 8.65 0.70
CA ILE A 24 -21.76 8.15 1.54
C ILE A 24 -22.48 7.06 0.74
N TYR A 25 -22.62 5.88 1.34
CA TYR A 25 -23.27 4.73 0.75
C TYR A 25 -24.53 4.41 1.55
N GLU A 26 -25.60 4.07 0.86
CA GLU A 26 -26.87 3.69 1.48
C GLU A 26 -27.12 2.21 1.23
N CYS A 27 -27.47 1.47 2.27
CA CYS A 27 -27.97 0.12 2.13
C CYS A 27 -29.44 0.06 2.53
N LYS A 28 -30.22 -0.75 1.80
CA LYS A 28 -31.62 -1.01 2.10
C LYS A 28 -31.75 -2.44 2.64
N GLY A 29 -32.11 -2.56 3.91
CA GLY A 29 -32.30 -3.86 4.56
C GLY A 29 -33.69 -4.46 4.30
N SER A 30 -33.90 -5.69 4.80
CA SER A 30 -35.19 -6.38 4.72
C SER A 30 -36.35 -5.63 5.40
N SER A 31 -36.05 -4.77 6.39
CA SER A 31 -37.03 -3.94 7.09
C SER A 31 -37.44 -2.68 6.31
N ASN A 32 -36.96 -2.49 5.08
CA ASN A 32 -37.06 -1.23 4.31
C ASN A 32 -36.44 0.00 4.99
N GLU A 33 -35.77 -0.17 6.13
CA GLU A 33 -34.99 0.87 6.76
C GLU A 33 -33.67 1.03 6.00
N SER A 34 -33.43 2.26 5.54
CA SER A 34 -32.15 2.65 4.96
C SER A 34 -31.17 3.02 6.05
N LYS A 35 -29.92 2.55 5.94
CA LYS A 35 -28.80 3.05 6.76
C LYS A 35 -27.69 3.55 5.86
N SER A 36 -27.12 4.69 6.25
CA SER A 36 -26.03 5.33 5.52
C SER A 36 -24.69 5.07 6.20
N LEU A 37 -23.66 4.82 5.39
CA LEU A 37 -22.28 4.62 5.81
C LEU A 37 -21.39 5.64 5.10
N GLN A 38 -20.69 6.47 5.88
CA GLN A 38 -19.67 7.36 5.34
C GLN A 38 -18.34 6.61 5.27
N ILE A 39 -17.85 6.38 4.05
CA ILE A 39 -16.55 5.77 3.81
C ILE A 39 -15.51 6.89 3.65
N TYR A 40 -14.52 6.89 4.54
CA TYR A 40 -13.29 7.65 4.42
C TYR A 40 -12.14 6.65 4.42
N TYR A 41 -11.78 6.17 3.24
CA TYR A 41 -10.64 5.28 3.10
C TYR A 41 -9.36 6.11 2.91
N ARG A 42 -8.20 5.55 3.25
CA ARG A 42 -6.87 6.07 2.88
C ARG A 42 -5.87 4.95 3.08
N THR A 43 -5.14 4.60 2.03
CA THR A 43 -3.97 3.73 2.16
C THR A 43 -2.71 4.57 2.23
N SER A 44 -1.78 4.20 3.11
CA SER A 44 -0.40 4.68 3.01
C SER A 44 0.25 4.11 1.75
N ASP A 45 1.15 4.88 1.14
CA ASP A 45 2.01 4.36 0.09
C ASP A 45 2.76 3.14 0.62
N LYS A 46 2.72 2.03 -0.12
CA LYS A 46 3.55 0.87 0.23
C LYS A 46 5.01 1.33 0.12
N GLN A 47 5.69 1.41 1.25
CA GLN A 47 7.11 1.69 1.25
C GLN A 47 7.82 0.46 0.67
N THR A 48 8.27 0.56 -0.58
CA THR A 48 9.13 -0.46 -1.18
C THR A 48 10.45 -0.43 -0.40
N LEU A 49 10.66 -1.43 0.46
CA LEU A 49 11.96 -1.64 1.09
C LEU A 49 12.96 -1.97 -0.01
N LEU A 50 13.87 -1.03 -0.28
CA LEU A 50 15.01 -1.29 -1.16
C LEU A 50 15.98 -2.22 -0.43
N ASN A 51 16.43 -3.28 -1.09
CA ASN A 51 17.48 -4.14 -0.52
C ASN A 51 18.78 -3.34 -0.36
N ASN A 52 19.59 -3.66 0.65
CA ASN A 52 20.87 -2.96 0.92
C ASN A 52 21.79 -2.94 -0.32
N ASP A 53 21.78 -4.01 -1.11
CA ASP A 53 22.59 -4.13 -2.34
C ASP A 53 22.17 -3.14 -3.45
N GLN A 54 20.98 -2.54 -3.34
CA GLN A 54 20.49 -1.48 -4.24
C GLN A 54 20.78 -0.08 -3.70
N LEU A 55 21.16 0.04 -2.43
CA LEU A 55 21.29 1.32 -1.74
C LEU A 55 22.72 1.87 -1.77
N TYR A 56 23.71 0.99 -1.89
CA TYR A 56 25.13 1.37 -1.88
C TYR A 56 25.85 0.93 -3.15
N GLN A 57 26.74 1.80 -3.62
CA GLN A 57 27.78 1.41 -4.58
C GLN A 57 28.60 0.23 -3.98
N PRO A 58 28.89 -0.83 -4.76
CA PRO A 58 29.74 -1.92 -4.30
C PRO A 58 31.07 -1.38 -3.81
N LEU A 59 31.51 -1.84 -2.64
CA LEU A 59 32.86 -1.54 -2.17
C LEU A 59 33.83 -2.13 -3.20
N LYS A 60 34.58 -1.27 -3.89
CA LYS A 60 35.68 -1.71 -4.75
C LYS A 60 36.72 -2.42 -3.89
N GLU A 61 37.42 -3.38 -4.49
CA GLU A 61 38.63 -3.93 -3.89
C GLU A 61 39.56 -2.77 -3.53
N ARG A 62 39.95 -2.70 -2.27
CA ARG A 62 40.97 -1.75 -1.83
C ARG A 62 42.32 -2.33 -2.19
N GLU A 63 43.07 -1.58 -2.97
CA GLU A 63 44.50 -1.80 -3.06
C GLU A 63 45.15 -1.35 -1.74
N ASP A 64 45.89 -2.25 -1.10
CA ASP A 64 46.52 -2.05 0.21
C ASP A 64 47.61 -0.96 0.18
N ASP A 65 48.19 -0.74 -1.00
CA ASP A 65 49.18 0.30 -1.29
C ASP A 65 48.66 1.74 -1.11
N GLN A 66 47.34 1.94 -1.12
CA GLN A 66 46.73 3.26 -0.91
C GLN A 66 46.59 3.66 0.57
N TYR A 67 46.91 2.78 1.51
CA TYR A 67 46.74 3.03 2.94
C TYR A 67 48.08 3.15 3.65
N SER A 68 48.19 4.15 4.54
CA SER A 68 49.37 4.30 5.39
C SER A 68 49.37 3.22 6.50
N HIS A 69 50.42 2.40 6.53
CA HIS A 69 50.57 1.37 7.57
C HIS A 69 51.08 1.96 8.88
N LEU A 70 50.27 1.82 9.94
CA LEU A 70 50.70 2.15 11.29
C LEU A 70 51.67 1.08 11.80
N ARG A 71 52.92 1.45 12.04
CA ARG A 71 53.89 0.56 12.70
C ARG A 71 53.75 0.66 14.21
N LYS A 72 53.73 -0.50 14.88
CA LYS A 72 53.83 -0.59 16.34
C LYS A 72 55.28 -0.31 16.77
N LYS A 73 55.43 0.45 17.86
CA LYS A 73 56.71 0.83 18.46
C LYS A 73 57.22 -0.27 19.39
#